data_AF-A0A484YN04-F1
#
_entry.id   AF-A0A484YN04-F1
#
_cell.length_a   1.000
_cell.length_b   1.000
_cell.length_c   1.000
_cell.angle_alpha   90.00
_cell.angle_beta   90.00
_cell.angle_gamma   90.00
#
_symmetry.space_group_name_H-M   'P 1'
#
loop_
_entity.id
_entity.type
_entity.pdbx_description
1 polymer ?
#
loop_
_entity_poly.entity_id
_entity_poly.type
_entity_poly.pdbx_seq_one_letter_code
_entity_poly.pdbx_strand_id
1 'polypeptide(L)'
;MPPHSRIKQLARFAHTHPGGPPCHFNDIIPLTHCPHDVQDMQGYHHPLATNHQTQYGTVGQALHIARKLLPFIPDNAGILIVPCCRGGSAFTAGSEGTYSERHGASHDACRWGTDTPLYQDLVSRTRAALAKNPQNKFLGVCWMQGEFDLMTSDYASHPQHFNHMVEAFRRI
;
A
#
# COMPACT_ATOMS: atom_id res chain seq x y z
N MET A 1 -0.75 14.70 11.48
CA MET A 1 0.60 14.34 11.97
C MET A 1 1.61 14.69 10.87
N PRO A 2 2.69 15.45 11.14
CA PRO A 2 3.60 15.88 10.08
C PRO A 2 4.47 14.71 9.57
N PRO A 3 4.85 14.68 8.28
CA PRO A 3 5.84 13.74 7.75
C PRO A 3 7.17 13.82 8.50
N HIS A 4 7.96 12.75 8.45
CA HIS A 4 9.27 12.66 9.10
C HIS A 4 10.35 12.29 8.07
N SER A 5 11.55 12.88 8.16
CA SER A 5 12.63 12.70 7.18
C SER A 5 13.05 11.22 7.01
N ARG A 6 13.08 10.45 8.10
CA ARG A 6 13.37 9.00 8.16
C ARG A 6 12.19 8.07 7.85
N ILE A 7 11.00 8.60 7.51
CA ILE A 7 9.81 7.77 7.22
C ILE A 7 9.38 8.00 5.76
N LYS A 8 9.43 6.95 4.96
CA LYS A 8 9.23 6.96 3.52
C LYS A 8 8.18 5.94 3.07
N GLN A 9 7.75 6.06 1.82
CA GLN A 9 6.94 5.06 1.14
C GLN A 9 7.43 4.85 -0.30
N LEU A 10 7.06 3.72 -0.91
CA LEU A 10 7.18 3.53 -2.35
C LEU A 10 6.03 4.24 -3.09
N ALA A 11 6.39 5.16 -3.98
CA ALA A 11 5.46 5.91 -4.79
C ALA A 11 4.66 5.03 -5.77
N ARG A 12 3.59 5.61 -6.29
CA ARG A 12 2.64 5.00 -7.25
C ARG A 12 2.08 6.04 -8.20
N PHE A 13 1.45 7.07 -7.64
CA PHE A 13 0.85 8.16 -8.40
C PHE A 13 1.91 9.04 -9.08
N ALA A 14 1.48 9.83 -10.05
CA ALA A 14 2.36 10.70 -10.85
C ALA A 14 3.00 11.84 -10.04
N HIS A 15 2.41 12.20 -8.90
CA HIS A 15 2.90 13.20 -7.97
C HIS A 15 2.82 12.65 -6.54
N THR A 16 3.62 13.19 -5.62
CA THR A 16 3.63 12.75 -4.21
C THR A 16 2.35 13.08 -3.46
N HIS A 17 1.65 14.13 -3.89
CA HIS A 17 0.32 14.55 -3.45
C HIS A 17 -0.24 15.57 -4.45
N PRO A 18 -1.52 15.98 -4.37
CA PRO A 18 -2.06 17.03 -5.23
C PRO A 18 -1.22 18.32 -5.13
N GLY A 19 -0.71 18.80 -6.27
CA GLY A 19 0.20 19.95 -6.35
C GLY A 19 1.64 19.70 -5.88
N GLY A 20 1.97 18.47 -5.50
CA GLY A 20 3.31 18.06 -5.07
C GLY A 20 4.27 17.77 -6.23
N PRO A 21 5.56 17.54 -5.94
CA PRO A 21 6.55 17.16 -6.93
C PRO A 21 6.18 15.87 -7.68
N PRO A 22 6.60 15.73 -8.95
CA PRO A 22 6.40 14.49 -9.69
C PRO A 22 7.21 13.34 -9.07
N CYS A 23 6.69 12.12 -9.21
CA CYS A 23 7.40 10.90 -8.84
C CYS A 23 7.03 9.75 -9.78
N HIS A 24 7.89 8.75 -9.86
CA HIS A 24 7.68 7.54 -10.64
C HIS A 24 7.27 6.38 -9.73
N PHE A 25 6.69 5.34 -10.32
CA PHE A 25 6.36 4.11 -9.61
C PHE A 25 7.60 3.55 -8.90
N ASN A 26 7.45 3.22 -7.61
CA ASN A 26 8.52 2.77 -6.72
C ASN A 26 9.62 3.80 -6.39
N ASP A 27 9.46 5.10 -6.66
CA ASP A 27 10.35 6.11 -6.07
C ASP A 27 10.22 6.13 -4.54
N ILE A 28 11.31 6.42 -3.83
CA ILE A 28 11.29 6.63 -2.38
C ILE A 28 10.85 8.06 -2.10
N ILE A 29 9.63 8.23 -1.61
CA ILE A 29 9.03 9.55 -1.31
C ILE A 29 8.65 9.64 0.18
N PRO A 30 8.37 10.83 0.73
CA PRO A 30 7.83 10.95 2.09
C PRO A 30 6.54 10.14 2.26
N LEU A 31 6.42 9.42 3.37
CA LEU A 31 5.12 8.90 3.79
C LEU A 31 4.31 10.02 4.43
N THR A 32 3.04 10.14 4.03
CA THR A 32 2.09 11.10 4.56
C THR A 32 0.87 10.38 5.13
N HIS A 33 -0.15 11.11 5.58
CA HIS A 33 -1.36 10.52 6.15
C HIS A 33 -2.26 9.85 5.11
N CYS A 34 -2.07 10.11 3.81
CA CYS A 34 -2.81 9.48 2.71
C CYS A 34 -1.80 8.78 1.76
N PRO A 35 -1.50 7.49 1.99
CA PRO A 35 -0.44 6.76 1.28
C PRO A 35 -0.73 6.49 -0.20
N HIS A 36 0.29 6.00 -0.90
CA HIS A 36 0.26 5.61 -2.32
C HIS A 36 -0.23 4.16 -2.52
N ASP A 37 -1.37 3.83 -1.92
CA ASP A 37 -2.07 2.57 -2.11
C ASP A 37 -2.58 2.41 -3.56
N VAL A 38 -3.10 1.25 -3.94
CA VAL A 38 -3.64 1.04 -5.31
C VAL A 38 -4.80 2.00 -5.59
N GLN A 39 -5.61 2.27 -4.57
CA GLN A 39 -6.66 3.29 -4.63
C GLN A 39 -6.12 4.66 -4.22
N ASP A 40 -6.23 5.65 -5.10
CA ASP A 40 -5.89 7.03 -4.77
C ASP A 40 -7.02 7.70 -3.97
N MET A 41 -6.74 7.97 -2.70
CA MET A 41 -7.66 8.65 -1.79
C MET A 41 -7.29 10.13 -1.55
N GLN A 42 -6.29 10.67 -2.26
CA GLN A 42 -5.75 12.01 -2.00
C GLN A 42 -6.71 13.14 -2.42
N GLY A 43 -7.62 12.87 -3.38
CA GLY A 43 -8.66 13.81 -3.81
C GLY A 43 -9.90 13.87 -2.93
N TYR A 44 -10.03 12.99 -1.93
CA TYR A 44 -11.21 12.89 -1.06
C TYR A 44 -11.10 13.83 0.15
N HIS A 45 -11.20 15.14 -0.10
CA HIS A 45 -10.98 16.18 0.91
C HIS A 45 -12.09 16.25 1.97
N HIS A 46 -11.69 16.51 3.22
CA HIS A 46 -12.64 16.91 4.26
C HIS A 46 -13.24 18.30 3.93
N PRO A 47 -14.55 18.54 4.13
CA PRO A 47 -15.19 19.82 3.80
C PRO A 47 -14.60 21.05 4.49
N LEU A 48 -13.93 20.83 5.64
CA LEU A 48 -13.26 21.87 6.43
C LEU A 48 -11.73 21.87 6.29
N ALA A 49 -11.17 21.16 5.31
CA ALA A 49 -9.74 21.25 5.03
C ALA A 49 -9.42 22.66 4.49
N THR A 50 -8.54 23.40 5.14
CA THR A 50 -8.22 24.78 4.77
C THR A 50 -7.04 24.84 3.80
N ASN A 51 -6.11 23.89 3.89
CA ASN A 51 -4.95 23.82 3.00
C ASN A 51 -4.83 22.43 2.35
N HIS A 52 -5.25 22.32 1.09
CA HIS A 52 -5.20 21.06 0.34
C HIS A 52 -3.77 20.60 -0.03
N GLN A 53 -2.72 21.40 0.24
CA GLN A 53 -1.34 20.92 0.09
C GLN A 53 -0.89 20.06 1.28
N THR A 54 -1.52 20.18 2.45
CA THR A 54 -1.10 19.48 3.67
C THR A 54 -2.22 18.72 4.37
N GLN A 55 -3.48 19.02 4.04
CA GLN A 55 -4.69 18.41 4.58
C GLN A 55 -5.53 17.73 3.48
N TYR A 56 -4.89 17.27 2.41
CA TYR A 56 -5.56 16.54 1.32
C TYR A 56 -6.11 15.18 1.76
N GLY A 57 -7.09 14.66 1.02
CA GLY A 57 -7.55 13.28 1.14
C GLY A 57 -8.05 12.83 2.51
N THR A 58 -8.05 11.51 2.66
CA THR A 58 -8.43 10.79 3.89
C THR A 58 -7.20 10.40 4.72
N VAL A 59 -7.41 9.79 5.88
CA VAL A 59 -6.33 9.45 6.83
C VAL A 59 -6.20 7.94 6.99
N GLY A 60 -5.03 7.40 6.70
CA GLY A 60 -4.63 6.02 6.96
C GLY A 60 -3.64 5.88 8.13
N GLN A 61 -3.58 4.68 8.71
CA GLN A 61 -2.77 4.38 9.91
C GLN A 61 -1.27 4.18 9.62
N ALA A 62 -0.86 3.99 8.37
CA ALA A 62 0.53 3.65 8.01
C ALA A 62 1.57 4.65 8.56
N LEU A 63 1.32 5.96 8.43
CA LEU A 63 2.19 7.00 8.99
C LEU A 63 2.31 6.90 10.51
N HIS A 64 1.21 6.60 11.18
CA HIS A 64 1.14 6.51 12.64
C HIS A 64 1.91 5.28 13.14
N ILE A 65 1.75 4.13 12.47
CA ILE A 65 2.51 2.90 12.76
C ILE A 65 4.00 3.17 12.59
N ALA A 66 4.42 3.71 11.44
CA ALA A 66 5.82 3.99 11.16
C ALA A 66 6.44 4.96 12.19
N ARG A 67 5.69 6.00 12.59
CA ARG A 67 6.16 6.95 13.60
C ARG A 67 6.30 6.34 14.99
N LYS A 68 5.40 5.41 15.36
CA LYS A 68 5.47 4.69 16.63
C LYS A 68 6.60 3.67 16.66
N LEU A 69 6.99 3.09 15.51
CA LEU A 69 8.11 2.16 15.41
C LEU A 69 9.48 2.86 15.35
N LEU A 70 9.54 4.08 14.80
CA LEU A 70 10.79 4.81 14.57
C LEU A 70 11.71 4.95 15.82
N PRO A 71 11.21 5.18 17.06
CA PRO A 71 12.07 5.25 18.24
C PRO A 71 12.74 3.92 18.63
N PHE A 72 12.30 2.79 18.05
CA PHE A 72 12.78 1.45 18.38
C PHE A 72 13.77 0.90 17.34
N ILE A 73 14.17 1.69 16.34
CA ILE A 73 15.18 1.31 15.34
C ILE A 73 16.44 2.18 15.47
N PRO A 74 17.62 1.70 15.00
CA PRO A 74 18.86 2.48 15.05
C PRO A 74 18.74 3.87 14.40
N ASP A 75 19.49 4.85 14.91
CA ASP A 75 19.44 6.23 14.41
C ASP A 75 19.79 6.38 12.93
N ASN A 76 20.66 5.50 12.42
CA ASN A 76 21.04 5.46 11.02
C ASN A 76 20.05 4.68 10.11
N ALA A 77 18.95 4.17 10.67
CA ALA A 77 17.92 3.45 9.91
C ALA A 77 16.65 4.31 9.75
N GLY A 78 15.87 4.03 8.71
CA GLY A 78 14.54 4.63 8.48
C GLY A 78 13.46 3.57 8.31
N ILE A 79 12.21 3.99 8.22
CA ILE A 79 11.06 3.13 7.91
C ILE A 79 10.62 3.39 6.46
N LEU A 80 10.55 2.33 5.65
CA LEU A 80 9.99 2.36 4.30
C LEU A 80 8.70 1.54 4.28
N ILE A 81 7.57 2.21 4.06
CA ILE A 81 6.26 1.55 3.87
C ILE A 81 6.06 1.18 2.40
N VAL A 82 5.49 0.01 2.16
CA VAL A 82 5.10 -0.47 0.84
C VAL A 82 3.57 -0.52 0.77
N PRO A 83 2.90 0.57 0.36
CA PRO A 83 1.44 0.63 0.32
C PRO A 83 0.89 -0.10 -0.91
N CYS A 84 -0.01 -1.06 -0.68
CA CYS A 84 -0.61 -1.95 -1.69
C CYS A 84 -2.11 -2.19 -1.44
N CYS A 85 -2.80 -1.32 -0.71
CA CYS A 85 -4.21 -1.52 -0.36
C CYS A 85 -5.15 -1.16 -1.52
N ARG A 86 -6.34 -1.78 -1.54
CA ARG A 86 -7.45 -1.43 -2.42
C ARG A 86 -8.76 -1.52 -1.65
N GLY A 87 -9.51 -0.42 -1.55
CA GLY A 87 -10.85 -0.47 -0.94
C GLY A 87 -11.81 -1.31 -1.78
N GLY A 88 -12.70 -2.07 -1.12
CA GLY A 88 -13.65 -2.96 -1.80
C GLY A 88 -13.04 -4.17 -2.49
N SER A 89 -11.80 -4.54 -2.14
CA SER A 89 -11.15 -5.74 -2.66
C SER A 89 -11.50 -6.99 -1.85
N ALA A 90 -11.61 -8.12 -2.53
CA ALA A 90 -12.02 -9.40 -1.96
C ALA A 90 -11.29 -10.57 -2.61
N PHE A 91 -11.34 -11.75 -2.01
CA PHE A 91 -10.93 -13.00 -2.66
C PHE A 91 -12.08 -13.60 -3.50
N THR A 92 -13.32 -13.48 -3.03
CA THR A 92 -14.49 -14.14 -3.65
C THR A 92 -15.26 -13.25 -4.63
N ALA A 93 -14.89 -11.96 -4.75
CA ALA A 93 -15.56 -11.00 -5.63
C ALA A 93 -14.60 -9.90 -6.13
N GLY A 94 -15.08 -9.08 -7.08
CA GLY A 94 -14.32 -7.99 -7.67
C GLY A 94 -13.63 -8.37 -8.98
N SER A 95 -13.33 -7.35 -9.79
CA SER A 95 -12.60 -7.45 -11.05
C SER A 95 -11.13 -7.79 -10.82
N GLU A 96 -10.56 -8.61 -11.72
CA GLU A 96 -9.11 -8.89 -11.73
C GLU A 96 -8.29 -7.60 -11.96
N GLY A 97 -8.71 -6.78 -12.93
CA GLY A 97 -7.91 -5.68 -13.44
C GLY A 97 -6.72 -6.17 -14.25
N THR A 98 -5.64 -5.37 -14.29
CA THR A 98 -4.38 -5.69 -14.98
C THR A 98 -3.19 -5.27 -14.13
N TYR A 99 -2.02 -5.85 -14.40
CA TYR A 99 -0.75 -5.44 -13.80
C TYR A 99 0.19 -4.88 -14.86
N SER A 100 0.89 -3.80 -14.50
CA SER A 100 1.89 -3.14 -15.34
C SER A 100 3.21 -3.06 -14.61
N GLU A 101 4.31 -3.51 -15.21
CA GLU A 101 5.65 -3.39 -14.63
C GLU A 101 6.07 -1.95 -14.33
N ARG A 102 5.51 -0.98 -15.08
CA ARG A 102 5.85 0.44 -14.91
C ARG A 102 4.95 1.19 -13.95
N HIS A 103 3.75 0.68 -13.66
CA HIS A 103 2.72 1.43 -12.92
C HIS A 103 2.01 0.63 -11.81
N GLY A 104 2.29 -0.67 -11.69
CA GLY A 104 1.67 -1.57 -10.73
C GLY A 104 0.27 -2.05 -11.16
N ALA A 105 -0.52 -2.48 -10.18
CA ALA A 105 -1.92 -2.86 -10.38
C ALA A 105 -2.77 -1.68 -10.90
N SER A 106 -3.69 -1.98 -11.81
CA SER A 106 -4.64 -1.01 -12.35
C SER A 106 -5.68 -0.57 -11.30
N HIS A 107 -6.30 0.59 -11.53
CA HIS A 107 -7.30 1.17 -10.63
C HIS A 107 -8.53 0.26 -10.37
N ASP A 108 -8.89 -0.56 -11.37
CA ASP A 108 -9.99 -1.51 -11.32
C ASP A 108 -9.57 -2.91 -10.81
N ALA A 109 -8.30 -3.13 -10.44
CA ALA A 109 -7.90 -4.36 -9.79
C ALA A 109 -8.49 -4.43 -8.38
N CYS A 110 -9.41 -5.37 -8.15
CA CYS A 110 -10.16 -5.54 -6.92
C CYS A 110 -10.16 -6.99 -6.42
N ARG A 111 -9.51 -7.92 -7.13
CA ARG A 111 -9.41 -9.33 -6.72
C ARG A 111 -8.08 -9.63 -6.04
N TRP A 112 -8.14 -10.15 -4.83
CA TRP A 112 -7.04 -10.83 -4.16
C TRP A 112 -7.03 -12.32 -4.52
N GLY A 113 -5.84 -12.90 -4.52
CA GLY A 113 -5.63 -14.29 -4.88
C GLY A 113 -4.21 -14.47 -5.38
N THR A 114 -3.74 -15.71 -5.46
CA THR A 114 -2.42 -15.96 -6.07
C THR A 114 -2.48 -15.54 -7.55
N ASP A 115 -1.41 -14.93 -8.04
CA ASP A 115 -1.23 -14.45 -9.41
C ASP A 115 -2.16 -13.32 -9.90
N THR A 116 -3.08 -12.82 -9.05
CA THR A 116 -3.91 -11.65 -9.41
C THR A 116 -3.06 -10.36 -9.49
N PRO A 117 -3.51 -9.31 -10.19
CA PRO A 117 -2.77 -8.05 -10.25
C PRO A 117 -2.46 -7.42 -8.89
N LEU A 118 -3.36 -7.52 -7.90
CA LEU A 118 -3.10 -7.05 -6.53
C LEU A 118 -2.00 -7.87 -5.84
N TYR A 119 -1.96 -9.18 -6.04
CA TYR A 119 -0.88 -10.02 -5.54
C TYR A 119 0.45 -9.75 -6.22
N GLN A 120 0.46 -9.59 -7.55
CA GLN A 120 1.66 -9.21 -8.30
C GLN A 120 2.21 -7.87 -7.80
N ASP A 121 1.34 -6.89 -7.55
CA ASP A 121 1.71 -5.58 -7.00
C ASP A 121 2.29 -5.69 -5.58
N LEU A 122 1.66 -6.48 -4.69
CA LEU A 122 2.17 -6.78 -3.35
C LEU A 122 3.59 -7.39 -3.40
N VAL A 123 3.78 -8.45 -4.19
CA VAL A 123 5.06 -9.16 -4.29
C VAL A 123 6.13 -8.28 -4.93
N SER A 124 5.83 -7.68 -6.09
CA SER A 124 6.77 -6.87 -6.86
C SER A 124 7.26 -5.67 -6.07
N ARG A 125 6.35 -4.92 -5.43
CA ARG A 125 6.73 -3.73 -4.66
C ARG A 125 7.48 -4.10 -3.38
N THR A 126 7.15 -5.22 -2.73
CA THR A 126 7.93 -5.72 -1.59
C THR A 126 9.36 -6.06 -2.01
N ARG A 127 9.52 -6.81 -3.10
CA ARG A 127 10.85 -7.13 -3.67
C ARG A 127 11.61 -5.87 -4.07
N ALA A 128 10.95 -4.90 -4.72
CA ALA A 128 11.56 -3.63 -5.09
C ALA A 128 12.07 -2.86 -3.88
N ALA A 129 11.31 -2.83 -2.78
CA ALA A 129 11.76 -2.21 -1.52
C ALA A 129 13.04 -2.87 -0.98
N LEU A 130 13.10 -4.21 -0.96
CA LEU A 130 14.27 -4.94 -0.48
C LEU A 130 15.47 -4.80 -1.41
N ALA A 131 15.25 -4.81 -2.73
CA ALA A 131 16.31 -4.69 -3.74
C ALA A 131 16.96 -3.30 -3.77
N LYS A 132 16.25 -2.23 -3.34
CA LYS A 132 16.80 -0.87 -3.32
C LYS A 132 18.02 -0.70 -2.41
N ASN A 133 18.14 -1.50 -1.36
CA ASN A 133 19.32 -1.52 -0.49
C ASN A 133 19.45 -2.90 0.16
N PRO A 134 20.57 -3.63 -0.03
CA PRO A 134 20.77 -4.96 0.54
C PRO A 134 20.76 -5.00 2.07
N GLN A 135 20.89 -3.86 2.75
CA GLN A 135 20.78 -3.74 4.20
C GLN A 135 19.34 -3.60 4.70
N ASN A 136 18.36 -3.43 3.81
CA ASN A 136 16.96 -3.35 4.19
C ASN A 136 16.50 -4.62 4.92
N LYS A 137 15.67 -4.45 5.95
CA LYS A 137 15.12 -5.53 6.77
C LYS A 137 13.60 -5.53 6.66
N PHE A 138 13.04 -6.67 6.32
CA PHE A 138 11.60 -6.85 6.26
C PHE A 138 11.03 -7.12 7.66
N LEU A 139 10.10 -6.27 8.12
CA LEU A 139 9.44 -6.44 9.42
C LEU A 139 8.20 -7.34 9.34
N GLY A 140 7.52 -7.38 8.19
CA GLY A 140 6.29 -8.13 7.99
C GLY A 140 5.27 -7.39 7.12
N VAL A 141 4.07 -7.97 7.00
CA VAL A 141 2.91 -7.39 6.30
C VAL A 141 1.86 -7.00 7.33
N CYS A 142 1.40 -5.75 7.31
CA CYS A 142 0.20 -5.34 8.05
C CYS A 142 -1.03 -5.60 7.16
N TRP A 143 -1.74 -6.69 7.42
CA TRP A 143 -2.89 -7.14 6.62
C TRP A 143 -4.22 -6.80 7.30
N MET A 144 -5.09 -6.07 6.60
CA MET A 144 -6.47 -5.76 7.01
C MET A 144 -7.36 -5.90 5.78
N GLN A 145 -8.14 -6.99 5.74
CA GLN A 145 -9.01 -7.34 4.63
C GLN A 145 -10.01 -8.40 5.12
N GLY A 146 -11.21 -8.40 4.55
CA GLY A 146 -12.20 -9.48 4.67
C GLY A 146 -13.63 -8.97 4.58
N GLU A 147 -13.83 -7.66 4.70
CA GLU A 147 -15.13 -7.00 4.77
C GLU A 147 -16.04 -7.35 3.58
N PHE A 148 -15.48 -7.44 2.38
CA PHE A 148 -16.27 -7.74 1.17
C PHE A 148 -16.50 -9.24 0.96
N ASP A 149 -15.59 -10.12 1.41
CA ASP A 149 -15.81 -11.56 1.35
C ASP A 149 -16.97 -11.99 2.27
N LEU A 150 -17.13 -11.32 3.43
CA LEU A 150 -18.25 -11.52 4.36
C LEU A 150 -19.63 -11.26 3.75
N MET A 151 -19.70 -10.48 2.66
CA MET A 151 -20.95 -10.17 1.98
C MET A 151 -21.30 -11.17 0.87
N THR A 152 -20.42 -12.15 0.60
CA THR A 152 -20.60 -13.12 -0.48
C THR A 152 -21.15 -14.46 0.04
N SER A 153 -21.84 -15.20 -0.82
CA SER A 153 -22.28 -16.57 -0.50
C SER A 153 -21.12 -17.55 -0.35
N ASP A 154 -19.93 -17.21 -0.84
CA ASP A 154 -18.73 -18.05 -0.84
C ASP A 154 -17.72 -17.64 0.25
N TYR A 155 -18.14 -16.90 1.28
CA TYR A 155 -17.26 -16.43 2.36
C TYR A 155 -16.44 -17.57 3.02
N ALA A 156 -16.96 -18.80 2.99
CA ALA A 156 -16.30 -19.99 3.55
C ALA A 156 -15.02 -20.39 2.79
N SER A 157 -14.82 -19.95 1.54
CA SER A 157 -13.58 -20.20 0.78
C SER A 157 -12.45 -19.22 1.10
N HIS A 158 -12.75 -18.08 1.77
CA HIS A 158 -11.77 -17.04 2.12
C HIS A 158 -10.55 -17.59 2.87
N PRO A 159 -10.67 -18.41 3.94
CA PRO A 159 -9.51 -18.87 4.68
C PRO A 159 -8.51 -19.65 3.80
N GLN A 160 -9.01 -20.44 2.85
CA GLN A 160 -8.17 -21.20 1.94
C GLN A 160 -7.48 -20.28 0.91
N HIS A 161 -8.22 -19.34 0.31
CA HIS A 161 -7.65 -18.36 -0.62
C HIS A 161 -6.56 -17.50 0.05
N PHE A 162 -6.81 -17.02 1.27
CA PHE A 162 -5.85 -16.27 2.05
C PHE A 162 -4.60 -17.11 2.36
N ASN A 163 -4.76 -18.34 2.85
CA ASN A 163 -3.63 -19.22 3.17
C ASN A 163 -2.76 -19.50 1.94
N HIS A 164 -3.36 -19.85 0.81
CA HIS A 164 -2.61 -20.09 -0.44
C HIS A 164 -1.82 -18.84 -0.86
N MET A 165 -2.41 -17.65 -0.78
CA MET A 165 -1.74 -16.41 -1.14
C MET A 165 -0.58 -16.08 -0.19
N VAL A 166 -0.74 -16.32 1.12
CA VAL A 166 0.35 -16.15 2.11
C VAL A 166 1.48 -17.14 1.88
N GLU A 167 1.17 -18.41 1.59
CA GLU A 167 2.17 -19.42 1.23
C GLU A 167 2.91 -19.04 -0.05
N ALA A 168 2.21 -18.52 -1.05
CA ALA A 168 2.82 -18.02 -2.28
C ALA A 168 3.74 -16.82 -2.01
N PHE A 169 3.30 -15.85 -1.21
CA PHE A 169 4.09 -14.69 -0.83
C PHE A 169 5.36 -15.07 -0.05
N ARG A 170 5.34 -16.13 0.76
CA ARG A 170 6.53 -16.57 1.51
C ARG A 170 7.61 -17.23 0.64
N ARG A 171 7.29 -17.61 -0.60
CA ARG A 171 8.24 -18.21 -1.54
C ARG A 171 9.04 -17.17 -2.36
N ILE A 172 8.85 -15.87 -2.08
CA ILE A 172 9.38 -14.79 -2.93
C ILE A 172 10.83 -14.39 -2.68
#